data_AF-A0A916SUW8-F1
#
_entry.id   AF-A0A916SUW8-F1
#
_cell.length_a   1.000
_cell.length_b   1.000
_cell.length_c   1.000
_cell.angle_alpha   90.00
_cell.angle_beta   90.00
_cell.angle_gamma   90.00
#
_symmetry.space_group_name_H-M   'P 1'
#
loop_
_entity.id
_entity.type
_entity.pdbx_description
1 polymer ?
#
loop_
_entity_poly.entity_id
_entity_poly.type
_entity_poly.pdbx_seq_one_letter_code
_entity_poly.pdbx_strand_id
1 'polypeptide(L)' 'MPAVTDHAIVRYLERVHGIDMDVIRAEILTPVVQLAEGFGCGTVIGKNGCRVMIRDGVVTTIVPKPIRKGRR' A
#
# COMPACT_ATOMS: atom_id res chain seq x y z
N MET A 1 -2.14 -30.58 -4.32
CA MET A 1 -1.01 -29.66 -4.08
C MET A 1 -1.37 -28.77 -2.89
N PRO A 2 -0.43 -28.45 -1.98
CA PRO A 2 -0.71 -27.56 -0.87
C PRO A 2 -0.99 -26.13 -1.34
N ALA A 3 -1.89 -25.42 -0.66
CA ALA A 3 -2.21 -24.02 -0.92
C ALA A 3 -1.40 -23.08 -0.01
N VAL A 4 -1.12 -21.87 -0.49
CA VAL A 4 -0.39 -20.83 0.25
C VAL A 4 -1.38 -19.74 0.66
N THR A 5 -1.35 -19.34 1.93
CA THR A 5 -2.19 -18.26 2.47
C THR A 5 -1.47 -16.92 2.41
N ASP A 6 -2.22 -15.82 2.43
CA ASP A 6 -1.65 -14.46 2.50
C ASP A 6 -0.74 -14.29 3.73
N HIS A 7 -1.10 -14.91 4.85
CA HIS A 7 -0.25 -14.90 6.05
C HIS A 7 1.11 -15.55 5.79
N ALA A 8 1.14 -16.69 5.08
CA ALA A 8 2.40 -17.34 4.72
C ALA A 8 3.26 -16.47 3.80
N ILE A 9 2.64 -15.73 2.87
CA ILE A 9 3.34 -14.77 2.00
C ILE A 9 3.97 -13.65 2.84
N VAL A 10 3.24 -13.05 3.78
CA VAL A 10 3.78 -12.00 4.67
C VAL A 10 4.99 -12.51 5.46
N ARG A 11 4.89 -13.69 6.09
CA ARG A 11 6.01 -14.29 6.85
C ARG A 11 7.20 -14.62 5.97
N TYR A 12 6.98 -15.04 4.73
CA TYR A 12 8.03 -15.33 3.78
C TYR A 12 8.79 -14.07 3.37
N LEU A 13 8.08 -12.97 3.08
CA LEU A 13 8.69 -11.67 2.80
C LEU A 13 9.51 -11.15 3.99
N GLU A 14 9.00 -11.28 5.21
CA GLU A 14 9.71 -10.88 6.43
C GLU A 14 10.96 -11.71 6.70
N ARG A 15 10.80 -13.05 6.81
CA ARG A 15 11.85 -13.93 7.33
C ARG A 15 12.88 -14.34 6.28
N VAL A 16 12.47 -14.48 5.02
CA VAL A 16 13.34 -14.98 3.94
C VAL A 16 13.91 -13.85 3.11
N HIS A 17 13.09 -12.84 2.79
CA HIS A 17 13.54 -11.69 2.01
C HIS A 17 13.99 -10.49 2.87
N GLY A 18 13.82 -10.55 4.19
CA GLY A 18 14.25 -9.49 5.11
C GLY A 18 13.48 -8.19 4.95
N ILE A 19 12.26 -8.24 4.40
CA ILE A 19 11.41 -7.06 4.24
C ILE A 19 10.81 -6.71 5.59
N ASP A 20 11.11 -5.52 6.10
CA ASP A 20 10.50 -4.97 7.30
C ASP A 20 9.08 -4.46 6.98
N MET A 21 8.07 -5.23 7.41
CA MET A 21 6.67 -4.89 7.16
C MET A 21 6.19 -3.67 7.94
N ASP A 22 6.84 -3.31 9.05
CA ASP A 22 6.51 -2.10 9.81
C ASP A 22 6.98 -0.85 9.06
N VAL A 23 8.17 -0.92 8.44
CA VAL A 23 8.66 0.14 7.54
C VAL A 23 7.71 0.32 6.36
N ILE A 24 7.31 -0.78 5.69
CA ILE A 24 6.34 -0.70 4.58
C ILE A 24 5.01 -0.09 5.04
N ARG A 25 4.51 -0.44 6.24
CA ARG A 25 3.29 0.14 6.79
C ARG A 25 3.44 1.64 7.02
N ALA A 26 4.59 2.09 7.54
CA ALA A 26 4.87 3.51 7.72
C ALA A 26 4.98 4.27 6.40
N GLU A 27 5.54 3.65 5.35
CA GLU A 27 5.58 4.24 4.00
C GLU A 27 4.19 4.44 3.39
N ILE A 28 3.25 3.52 3.68
CA ILE A 28 1.85 3.62 3.24
C ILE A 28 1.13 4.70 4.05
N LEU A 29 1.26 4.69 5.38
CA LEU A 29 0.59 5.60 6.30
C LEU A 29 1.26 6.98 6.38
N THR A 30 1.44 7.62 5.23
CA THR A 30 1.94 9.00 5.17
C THR A 30 0.97 9.97 5.86
N PRO A 31 1.43 11.17 6.30
CA PRO A 31 0.55 12.16 6.93
C PRO A 31 -0.67 12.52 6.08
N VAL A 32 -0.53 12.55 4.75
CA VAL A 32 -1.66 12.79 3.82
C VAL A 32 -2.69 11.68 3.88
N VAL A 33 -2.26 10.43 3.97
CA VAL A 33 -3.14 9.26 4.11
C VAL A 33 -3.87 9.29 5.45
N GLN A 34 -3.18 9.67 6.53
CA GLN A 34 -3.79 9.79 7.86
C GLN A 34 -4.83 10.91 7.92
N LEU A 35 -4.58 12.05 7.26
CA LEU A 35 -5.51 13.17 7.21
C LEU A 35 -6.72 12.91 6.31
N ALA A 36 -6.63 11.97 5.37
CA ALA A 36 -7.66 11.69 4.37
C ALA A 36 -9.03 11.37 4.99
N GLU A 37 -9.04 10.67 6.13
CA GLU A 37 -10.26 10.32 6.86
C GLU A 37 -10.98 11.58 7.38
N GLY A 38 -10.24 12.53 7.96
CA GLY A 38 -10.78 13.80 8.45
C GLY A 38 -11.38 14.68 7.35
N PHE A 39 -10.97 14.48 6.10
CA PHE A 39 -11.53 15.16 4.92
C PHE A 39 -12.58 14.33 4.17
N GLY A 40 -12.94 13.14 4.65
CA GLY A 40 -13.88 12.24 3.96
C GLY A 40 -13.37 11.75 2.60
N CYS A 41 -12.06 11.73 2.39
CA CYS A 41 -11.44 11.37 1.12
C CYS A 41 -11.24 9.84 1.02
N GLY A 42 -12.02 9.17 0.16
CA GLY A 42 -11.89 7.73 -0.08
C GLY A 42 -10.68 7.34 -0.95
N THR A 43 -9.95 8.31 -1.52
CA THR A 43 -8.74 8.06 -2.31
C THR A 43 -7.76 9.24 -2.20
N VAL A 44 -6.49 8.93 -1.96
CA VAL A 44 -5.40 9.93 -1.94
C VAL A 44 -4.20 9.48 -2.75
N ILE A 45 -3.36 10.44 -3.14
CA ILE A 45 -2.06 10.15 -3.78
C ILE A 45 -1.01 10.06 -2.68
N GLY A 46 -0.41 8.88 -2.53
CA GLY A 46 0.69 8.65 -1.60
C GLY A 46 2.00 9.29 -2.07
N LYS A 47 2.99 9.33 -1.18
CA LYS A 47 4.32 9.93 -1.43
C LYS A 47 4.98 9.44 -2.73
N ASN A 48 4.78 8.17 -3.07
CA ASN A 48 5.40 7.54 -4.24
C ASN A 48 4.57 7.68 -5.53
N GLY A 49 3.50 8.48 -5.50
CA GLY A 49 2.58 8.69 -6.62
C GLY A 49 1.61 7.53 -6.85
N CYS A 50 1.57 6.54 -5.96
CA CYS A 50 0.54 5.52 -5.94
C CYS A 50 -0.80 6.11 -5.47
N ARG A 51 -1.90 5.53 -5.93
CA ARG A 51 -3.23 5.83 -5.38
C ARG A 51 -3.50 4.91 -4.22
N VAL A 52 -3.87 5.47 -3.08
CA VAL A 52 -4.24 4.74 -1.88
C VAL A 52 -5.75 4.91 -1.70
N MET A 53 -6.47 3.79 -1.67
CA MET A 53 -7.92 3.78 -1.41
C MET A 53 -8.16 3.48 0.06
N ILE A 54 -9.04 4.27 0.68
CA ILE A 54 -9.36 4.20 2.10
C ILE A 54 -10.87 4.00 2.23
N ARG A 55 -11.28 3.05 3.07
CA ARG A 55 -12.67 2.78 3.42
C ARG A 55 -12.75 2.56 4.92
N ASP A 56 -13.63 3.29 5.59
CA ASP A 56 -13.87 3.17 7.03
C ASP A 56 -12.58 3.23 7.87
N GLY A 57 -11.70 4.19 7.55
CA GLY A 57 -10.40 4.37 8.23
C GLY A 57 -9.31 3.34 7.86
N VAL A 58 -9.60 2.40 6.95
CA VAL A 58 -8.67 1.32 6.56
C VAL A 58 -8.20 1.49 5.12
N VAL A 59 -6.88 1.36 4.91
CA VAL A 59 -6.32 1.26 3.56
C VAL A 59 -6.68 -0.09 2.97
N THR A 60 -7.48 -0.10 1.90
CA THR A 60 -7.96 -1.35 1.27
C THR A 60 -7.22 -1.68 -0.02
N THR A 61 -6.65 -0.70 -0.69
CA THR A 61 -6.07 -0.90 -2.02
C THR A 61 -4.97 0.11 -2.30
N ILE A 62 -3.88 -0.37 -2.89
CA ILE A 62 -2.79 0.46 -3.41
C ILE A 62 -2.68 0.20 -4.91
N VAL A 63 -2.89 1.24 -5.72
CA VAL A 63 -2.73 1.18 -7.17
C VAL A 63 -1.42 1.87 -7.55
N PRO A 64 -0.50 1.18 -8.23
CA PRO A 64 0.78 1.77 -8.63
C PRO A 64 0.56 2.93 -9.60
N LYS A 65 1.50 3.88 -9.60
CA LYS A 65 1.54 4.95 -10.61
C LYS A 65 1.66 4.31 -12.00
N PRO A 66 0.79 4.64 -12.97
CA PRO A 66 0.93 4.10 -14.31
C PRO A 66 2.27 4.55 -14.92
N ILE A 67 3.04 3.59 -15.42
CA ILE A 67 4.26 3.86 -16.17
C ILE A 67 3.82 4.50 -17.49
N ARG A 68 4.05 5.81 -17.66
CA ARG A 68 3.81 6.47 -18.95
C ARG A 68 4.85 5.94 -19.94
N LYS A 69 4.45 5.04 -20.86
CA LYS A 69 5.20 4.83 -22.10
C LYS A 69 5.15 6.15 -22.87
N GLY A 70 6.28 6.84 -22.98
CA GLY A 70 6.36 8.05 -23.80
C GLY A 70 5.87 7.74 -25.21
N ARG A 71 4.99 8.60 -25.76
CA ARG A 71 4.71 8.56 -27.20
C ARG A 71 6.04 8.86 -27.90
N ARG A 72 6.55 7.88 -28.64
CA ARG A 72 7.52 8.12 -29.72
C ARG A 72 6.80 8.78 -30.88
#